data_AF-A0A1X0SIA9-F1
#
_entry.id   AF-A0A1X0SIA9-F1
#
_cell.length_a   1.000
_cell.length_b   1.000
_cell.length_c   1.000
_cell.angle_alpha   90.00
_cell.angle_beta   90.00
_cell.angle_gamma   90.00
#
_symmetry.space_group_name_H-M   'P 1'
#
loop_
_entity.id
_entity.type
_entity.pdbx_description
1 polymer ?
#
loop_
_entity_poly.entity_id
_entity_poly.type
_entity_poly.pdbx_seq_one_letter_code
_entity_poly.pdbx_strand_id
1 'polypeptide(L)'
;MWVVRLEQGWTLKLDRQIGNSGKHGLWSFHCSESTYAPSPTELLRTAALLPAEPKQGQMIEVSICDSRQAPEDWRFIGKGVATEEFG
;
A
#
# COMPACT_ATOMS: atom_id res chain seq x y z
N MET A 1 -4.41 12.13 2.45
CA MET A 1 -3.34 11.19 2.03
C MET A 1 -3.19 10.14 3.12
N TRP A 2 -2.98 8.86 2.78
CA TRP A 2 -2.78 7.83 3.79
C TRP A 2 -1.30 7.52 3.98
N VAL A 3 -0.86 7.53 5.23
CA VAL A 3 0.51 7.19 5.62
C VAL A 3 0.46 5.92 6.44
N VAL A 4 1.07 4.86 5.92
CA VAL A 4 1.13 3.56 6.61
C VAL A 4 2.54 3.35 7.12
N ARG A 5 2.69 3.32 8.45
CA ARG A 5 3.99 3.02 9.09
C ARG A 5 4.06 1.53 9.36
N LEU A 6 4.85 0.81 8.59
CA LEU A 6 5.06 -0.62 8.76
C LEU A 6 5.94 -0.90 9.98
N GLU A 7 5.71 -2.03 10.64
CA GLU A 7 6.48 -2.45 11.83
C GLU A 7 7.98 -2.62 11.53
N GLN A 8 8.31 -2.98 10.29
CA GLN A 8 9.68 -3.06 9.78
C GLN A 8 10.38 -1.70 9.57
N GLY A 9 9.76 -0.59 10.00
CA GLY A 9 10.32 0.76 9.92
C GLY A 9 10.14 1.46 8.57
N TRP A 10 9.50 0.80 7.60
CA TRP A 10 9.21 1.39 6.29
C TRP A 10 7.91 2.18 6.32
N THR A 11 7.94 3.43 5.88
CA THR A 11 6.75 4.29 5.79
C THR A 11 6.28 4.36 4.34
N LEU A 12 5.02 4.00 4.11
CA LEU A 12 4.37 4.04 2.81
C LEU A 12 3.40 5.22 2.74
N LYS A 13 3.52 5.98 1.66
CA LYS A 13 2.69 7.16 1.39
C LYS A 13 1.77 6.87 0.21
N LEU A 14 0.47 6.86 0.48
CA LEU A 14 -0.60 6.49 -0.45
C LEU A 14 -1.42 7.72 -0.80
N ASP A 15 -1.48 8.03 -2.09
CA ASP A 15 -2.12 9.24 -2.60
C ASP A 15 -3.62 9.04 -2.80
N ARG A 16 -3.97 8.02 -3.59
CA ARG A 16 -5.35 7.76 -3.99
C ARG A 16 -5.67 6.28 -4.07
N GLN A 17 -6.90 5.94 -3.70
CA GLN A 17 -7.45 4.63 -3.98
C GLN A 17 -7.73 4.53 -5.49
N ILE A 18 -7.20 3.49 -6.12
CA ILE A 18 -7.41 3.20 -7.55
C ILE A 18 -8.45 2.11 -7.79
N GLY A 19 -8.81 1.37 -6.74
CA GLY A 19 -9.85 0.36 -6.81
C GLY A 19 -9.97 -0.48 -5.54
N ASN A 20 -10.74 -1.56 -5.65
CA ASN A 20 -10.80 -2.61 -4.66
C ASN A 20 -10.66 -3.96 -5.35
N SER A 21 -10.17 -4.94 -4.62
CA SER A 21 -10.08 -6.33 -5.06
C SER A 21 -10.46 -7.22 -3.88
N GLY A 22 -11.73 -7.64 -3.89
CA GLY A 22 -12.35 -8.34 -2.78
C GLY A 22 -12.37 -7.48 -1.50
N LYS A 23 -11.65 -7.93 -0.47
CA LYS A 23 -11.51 -7.21 0.81
C LYS A 23 -10.33 -6.23 0.85
N HIS A 24 -9.51 -6.21 -0.21
CA HIS A 24 -8.33 -5.36 -0.29
C HIS A 24 -8.62 -4.06 -1.03
N GLY A 25 -8.17 -2.95 -0.48
CA GLY A 25 -8.22 -1.64 -1.12
C GLY A 25 -6.94 -1.46 -1.92
N LEU A 26 -7.06 -1.16 -3.21
CA LEU A 26 -5.90 -0.89 -4.06
C LEU A 26 -5.60 0.60 -4.03
N TRP A 27 -4.40 0.95 -3.62
CA TRP A 27 -3.93 2.31 -3.43
C TRP A 27 -2.69 2.57 -4.28
N SER A 28 -2.69 3.69 -5.00
CA SER A 28 -1.52 4.17 -5.70
C SER A 28 -0.58 4.88 -4.72
N PHE A 29 0.70 4.60 -4.86
CA PHE A 29 1.76 5.33 -4.17
C PHE A 29 1.81 6.78 -4.63
N HIS A 30 2.24 7.64 -3.71
CA HIS A 30 2.62 8.99 -4.05
C HIS A 30 3.89 8.94 -4.91
N CYS A 31 3.77 9.33 -6.18
CA CYS A 31 4.76 9.16 -7.25
C CYS A 31 6.16 9.69 -6.92
N SER A 32 6.27 10.63 -5.97
CA SER A 32 7.52 11.29 -5.61
C SER A 32 8.13 10.81 -4.29
N GLU A 33 7.40 10.05 -3.46
CA GLU A 33 7.85 9.71 -2.10
C GLU A 33 7.82 8.21 -1.77
N SER A 34 7.20 7.37 -2.60
CA SER A 34 7.20 5.93 -2.36
C SER A 34 7.29 5.17 -3.69
N THR A 35 8.39 4.47 -3.90
CA THR A 35 8.58 3.53 -5.01
C THR A 35 9.11 2.24 -4.43
N TYR A 36 8.44 1.12 -4.72
CA TYR A 36 8.97 -0.19 -4.37
C TYR A 36 9.67 -0.78 -5.59
N ALA A 37 10.99 -0.89 -5.50
CA ALA A 37 11.84 -1.41 -6.56
C ALA A 37 12.58 -2.66 -6.05
N PRO A 38 11.94 -3.84 -6.07
CA PRO A 38 12.61 -5.07 -5.66
C PRO A 38 13.71 -5.50 -6.64
N SER A 39 13.62 -5.05 -7.89
CA SER A 39 14.59 -5.30 -8.96
C SER A 39 14.73 -4.03 -9.82
N PRO A 40 15.87 -3.77 -10.47
CA PRO A 40 16.06 -2.58 -11.33
C PRO A 40 15.09 -2.51 -12.53
N THR A 41 14.45 -3.62 -12.88
CA THR A 41 13.45 -3.71 -13.95
C THR A 41 12.00 -3.72 -13.45
N GLU A 42 11.79 -3.79 -12.13
CA GLU A 42 10.46 -3.88 -11.53
C GLU A 42 10.21 -2.66 -10.66
N LEU A 43 9.35 -1.76 -11.15
CA LEU A 43 8.91 -0.59 -10.40
C LEU A 43 7.44 -0.74 -10.05
N LEU A 44 7.18 -1.10 -8.80
CA LEU A 44 5.83 -1.27 -8.29
C LEU A 44 5.39 0.01 -7.56
N ARG A 45 4.20 0.49 -7.94
CA ARG A 45 3.62 1.76 -7.46
C ARG A 45 2.24 1.60 -6.86
N THR A 46 1.82 0.36 -6.60
CA THR A 46 0.50 0.06 -6.04
C THR A 46 0.66 -0.78 -4.79
N ALA A 47 -0.10 -0.46 -3.76
CA ALA A 47 -0.26 -1.30 -2.59
C ALA A 47 -1.71 -1.75 -2.43
N ALA A 48 -1.88 -2.99 -2.03
CA ALA A 48 -3.12 -3.54 -1.54
C ALA A 48 -3.13 -3.43 -0.01
N LEU A 49 -4.16 -2.78 0.53
CA LEU A 49 -4.39 -2.64 1.96
C LEU A 49 -5.52 -3.57 2.41
N LEU A 50 -5.37 -4.19 3.57
CA LEU A 50 -6.43 -4.96 4.21
C LEU A 50 -6.60 -4.49 5.67
N PRO A 51 -7.79 -4.02 6.08
CA PRO A 51 -9.02 -3.87 5.29
C PRO A 51 -8.94 -2.78 4.21
N ALA A 52 -9.81 -2.88 3.19
CA ALA A 52 -9.87 -1.94 2.07
C ALA A 52 -10.09 -0.48 2.48
N GLU A 53 -10.84 -0.27 3.55
CA GLU A 53 -11.08 1.01 4.18
C GLU A 53 -10.33 1.05 5.52
N PRO A 54 -9.05 1.49 5.51
CA PRO A 54 -8.32 1.66 6.75
C PRO A 54 -8.95 2.79 7.59
N LYS A 55 -8.94 2.63 8.92
CA LYS A 55 -9.29 3.70 9.85
C LYS A 55 -8.03 4.34 10.43
N GLN A 56 -8.16 5.58 10.88
CA GLN A 56 -7.07 6.28 11.54
C GLN A 56 -6.58 5.51 12.78
N GLY A 57 -5.27 5.26 12.85
CA GLY A 57 -4.64 4.50 13.93
C GLY A 57 -4.88 3.00 13.86
N GLN A 58 -5.50 2.49 12.79
CA GLN A 58 -5.77 1.06 12.65
C GLN A 58 -4.54 0.32 12.13
N MET A 59 -4.28 -0.85 12.71
CA MET A 59 -3.32 -1.80 12.15
C MET A 59 -3.91 -2.46 10.91
N ILE A 60 -3.21 -2.33 9.80
CA ILE A 60 -3.60 -2.86 8.49
C ILE A 60 -2.47 -3.71 7.91
N GLU A 61 -2.85 -4.65 7.06
CA GLU A 61 -1.94 -5.46 6.28
C GLU A 61 -1.65 -4.76 4.94
N VAL A 62 -0.38 -4.77 4.55
CA VAL A 62 0.08 -4.12 3.32
C VAL A 62 0.80 -5.12 2.44
N SER A 63 0.34 -5.20 1.20
CA SER A 63 0.98 -5.98 0.13
C SER A 63 1.31 -5.06 -1.03
N ILE A 64 2.46 -5.23 -1.68
CA ILE A 64 2.75 -4.56 -2.95
C ILE A 64 2.18 -5.39 -4.08
N CYS A 65 1.46 -4.73 -4.97
CA CYS A 65 0.88 -5.34 -6.15
C CYS A 65 1.25 -4.54 -7.40
N ASP A 66 1.25 -5.21 -8.54
CA ASP A 66 1.10 -4.54 -9.83
C ASP A 66 -0.37 -4.58 -10.24
N SER A 67 -0.88 -3.54 -10.90
CA SER A 67 -2.27 -3.52 -11.38
C SER A 67 -2.56 -4.58 -12.43
N ARG A 68 -1.52 -5.19 -13.02
CA ARG A 68 -1.62 -6.29 -13.98
C ARG A 68 -1.51 -7.68 -13.34
N GLN A 69 -1.16 -7.77 -12.05
CA GLN A 69 -0.94 -9.03 -11.34
C GLN A 69 -2.18 -9.49 -10.56
N ALA A 70 -2.38 -10.81 -10.51
CA ALA A 70 -3.45 -11.40 -9.73
C ALA A 70 -3.17 -11.27 -8.22
N PRO A 71 -4.21 -11.28 -7.35
CA PRO A 71 -4.03 -11.18 -5.90
C PRO A 71 -3.10 -12.21 -5.25
N GLU A 72 -2.98 -13.38 -5.89
CA GLU A 72 -2.07 -14.45 -5.48
C GLU A 72 -0.59 -14.13 -5.70
N ASP A 73 -0.26 -13.25 -6.64
CA ASP A 73 1.11 -12.81 -6.94
C ASP A 73 1.55 -11.60 -6.09
N TRP A 74 0.66 -11.07 -5.26
CA TRP A 74 0.97 -9.89 -4.47
C TRP A 74 1.98 -10.21 -3.38
N ARG A 75 2.94 -9.30 -3.21
CA ARG A 75 4.01 -9.45 -2.22
C ARG A 75 3.56 -8.85 -0.91
N PHE A 76 3.19 -9.70 0.04
CA PHE A 76 2.94 -9.27 1.41
C PHE A 76 4.21 -8.67 2.00
N ILE A 77 4.13 -7.41 2.44
CA ILE A 77 5.25 -6.70 3.05
C ILE A 77 5.18 -6.80 4.55
N GLY A 78 4.00 -6.63 5.12
CA GLY A 78 3.86 -6.65 6.57
C GLY A 78 2.63 -5.90 7.05
N LYS A 79 2.58 -5.71 8.36
CA LYS A 79 1.54 -4.93 9.03
C LYS A 79 2.07 -3.55 9.37
N GLY A 80 1.16 -2.58 9.36
CA GLY A 80 1.49 -1.20 9.69
C GLY A 80 0.29 -0.43 10.20
N VAL A 81 0.56 0.68 10.86
CA VAL A 81 -0.49 1.57 11.36
C VAL A 81 -0.82 2.58 10.27
N ALA A 82 -2.08 2.58 9.85
CA ALA A 82 -2.61 3.56 8.91
C ALA A 82 -2.93 4.87 9.62
N THR A 83 -2.34 5.96 9.13
CA THR A 83 -2.58 7.32 9.63
C THR A 83 -3.09 8.15 8.48
N GLU A 84 -4.21 8.82 8.68
CA GLU A 84 -4.70 9.81 7.73
C GLU A 84 -3.98 11.13 7.98
N GLU A 85 -3.27 11.61 6.97
CA GLU A 85 -2.70 12.96 6.96
C GLU A 85 -3.58 13.86 6.08
N PHE A 86 -4.15 14.88 6.73
CA PHE A 86 -4.79 16.02 6.09
C PHE A 86 -3.70 17.10 5.95
N GLY A 87 -3.20 17.25 4.72
CA GLY A 87 -2.35 18.39 4.35
C GLY A 87 -3.20 19.62 4.11
#